data_AF-A0ABD5T6C5-F1
#
_entry.id   AF-A0ABD5T6C5-F1
#
_cell.length_a   1.000
_cell.length_b   1.000
_cell.length_c   1.000
_cell.angle_alpha   90.00
_cell.angle_beta   90.00
_cell.angle_gamma   90.00
#
_symmetry.space_group_name_H-M   'P 1'
#
loop_
_entity.id
_entity.type
_entity.pdbx_description
1 polymer ?
#
loop_
_entity_poly.entity_id
_entity_poly.type
_entity_poly.pdbx_seq_one_letter_code
_entity_poly.pdbx_strand_id
1 'polypeptide(L)' 'GDEARDLAERAASTLDIDYLGVDLLEADGRLVVNETNARPTVDAAEKYEPGFYDRLAAVIRRTADEREN' A
#
# COMPACT_ATOMS: atom_id res chain seq x y z
N GLY A 1 -8.50 10.42 -4.99
CA GLY A 1 -9.90 10.51 -4.56
C GLY A 1 -10.23 9.32 -3.70
N ASP A 2 -11.31 9.38 -2.93
CA ASP A 2 -11.72 8.30 -2.02
C ASP A 2 -11.89 6.97 -2.77
N GLU A 3 -12.42 6.99 -4.00
CA GLU A 3 -12.58 5.78 -4.83
C GLU A 3 -11.26 5.07 -5.18
N ALA A 4 -10.22 5.83 -5.52
CA ALA A 4 -8.90 5.28 -5.82
C ALA A 4 -8.27 4.64 -4.58
N ARG A 5 -8.43 5.30 -3.43
CA ARG A 5 -7.95 4.78 -2.14
C ARG A 5 -8.69 3.50 -1.76
N ASP A 6 -10.03 3.49 -1.87
CA ASP A 6 -10.85 2.32 -1.58
C ASP A 6 -10.48 1.14 -2.48
N LEU A 7 -10.21 1.38 -3.77
CA LEU A 7 -9.77 0.33 -4.69
C LEU A 7 -8.40 -0.24 -4.30
N ALA A 8 -7.45 0.61 -3.92
CA ALA A 8 -6.13 0.18 -3.46
C ALA A 8 -6.20 -0.61 -2.14
N GLU A 9 -6.97 -0.14 -1.16
CA GLU A 9 -7.16 -0.81 0.13
C GLU A 9 -7.86 -2.18 -0.05
N ARG A 10 -8.85 -2.27 -0.94
CA ARG A 10 -9.48 -3.56 -1.29
C ARG A 10 -8.51 -4.53 -1.95
N ALA A 11 -7.61 -4.06 -2.83
CA ALA A 11 -6.61 -4.90 -3.45
C ALA A 11 -5.64 -5.48 -2.41
N ALA A 12 -5.14 -4.64 -1.50
CA ALA A 12 -4.28 -5.06 -0.39
C ALA A 12 -4.96 -6.10 0.51
N SER A 13 -6.22 -5.85 0.90
CA SER A 13 -7.01 -6.79 1.71
C SER A 13 -7.29 -8.11 1.00
N THR A 14 -7.52 -8.10 -0.33
CA THR A 14 -7.77 -9.30 -1.12
C THR A 14 -6.54 -10.20 -1.22
N LEU A 15 -5.35 -9.58 -1.29
CA LEU A 15 -4.07 -10.28 -1.38
C LEU A 15 -3.48 -10.65 -0.01
N ASP A 16 -4.10 -10.18 1.08
CA ASP A 16 -3.62 -10.34 2.47
C ASP A 16 -2.20 -9.80 2.66
N ILE A 17 -1.95 -8.59 2.13
CA ILE A 17 -0.65 -7.91 2.20
C ILE A 17 -0.81 -6.55 2.87
N ASP A 18 -0.21 -6.41 4.06
CA ASP A 18 -0.29 -5.21 4.89
C ASP A 18 0.37 -3.96 4.30
N TYR A 19 1.38 -4.16 3.46
CA TYR A 19 2.11 -3.09 2.80
C TYR A 19 2.28 -3.40 1.31
N LEU A 20 1.46 -2.74 0.49
CA LEU A 20 1.37 -3.01 -0.94
C LEU A 20 1.37 -1.69 -1.73
N GLY A 21 2.24 -1.61 -2.74
CA GLY A 21 2.12 -0.60 -3.79
C GLY A 21 1.05 -1.03 -4.78
N VAL A 22 0.12 -0.12 -5.12
CA VAL A 22 -0.97 -0.38 -6.08
C VAL A 22 -0.99 0.71 -7.12
N ASP A 23 -0.75 0.33 -8.37
CA ASP A 23 -0.83 1.25 -9.50
C ASP A 23 -2.21 1.14 -10.13
N LEU A 24 -2.87 2.28 -10.26
CA LEU A 24 -4.19 2.40 -10.86
C LEU A 24 -4.08 2.99 -12.26
N LEU A 25 -4.88 2.45 -13.17
CA LEU A 25 -5.08 3.00 -14.51
C LEU A 25 -6.52 3.49 -14.63
N GLU A 26 -6.69 4.72 -15.12
CA GLU A 26 -8.00 5.24 -15.50
C GLU A 26 -8.21 5.03 -17.01
N ALA A 27 -9.24 4.28 -17.37
CA ALA A 27 -9.60 4.00 -18.76
C ALA A 27 -11.13 4.00 -18.91
N ASP A 28 -11.63 4.72 -19.92
CA ASP A 28 -13.07 4.85 -20.22
C ASP A 28 -13.92 5.24 -19.00
N GLY A 29 -13.41 6.18 -18.18
CA GLY A 29 -14.08 6.67 -16.98
C GLY A 29 -14.15 5.65 -15.83
N ARG A 30 -13.29 4.62 -15.85
CA ARG A 30 -13.21 3.58 -14.81
C ARG A 30 -11.79 3.46 -14.29
N LEU A 31 -11.68 3.23 -12.98
CA LEU A 31 -10.41 2.89 -12.35
C LEU A 31 -10.24 1.36 -12.30
N VAL A 32 -9.06 0.89 -12.71
CA VAL A 32 -8.66 -0.52 -12.63
C VAL A 32 -7.31 -0.64 -11.94
N VAL A 33 -7.09 -1.77 -11.26
CA VAL A 33 -5.76 -2.14 -10.76
C VAL A 33 -4.93 -2.62 -11.94
N ASN A 34 -3.80 -1.98 -12.19
CA ASN A 34 -2.89 -2.34 -13.27
C ASN A 34 -1.74 -3.21 -12.75
N GLU A 35 -1.14 -2.83 -11.63
CA GLU A 35 -0.02 -3.54 -11.02
C GLU A 35 -0.12 -3.52 -9.49
N THR A 36 0.41 -4.57 -8.86
CA THR A 36 0.61 -4.64 -7.41
C THR A 36 2.05 -5.01 -7.11
N ASN A 37 2.63 -4.39 -6.08
CA ASN A 37 4.02 -4.62 -5.68
C ASN A 37 4.14 -4.80 -4.17
N ALA A 38 4.43 -6.02 -3.72
CA ALA A 38 4.59 -6.38 -2.31
C ALA A 38 5.89 -5.85 -1.67
N ARG A 39 6.80 -5.30 -2.48
CA ARG A 39 8.02 -4.62 -2.02
C ARG A 39 8.19 -3.32 -2.81
N PRO A 40 7.29 -2.35 -2.61
CA PRO A 40 7.37 -1.09 -3.33
C PRO A 40 8.64 -0.34 -2.91
N THR A 41 9.16 0.46 -3.83
CA THR A 41 10.30 1.33 -3.54
C THR A 41 9.86 2.43 -2.58
N VAL A 42 10.60 2.59 -1.49
CA VAL A 42 10.49 3.75 -0.60
C VAL A 42 11.60 4.73 -0.96
N ASP A 43 11.25 5.94 -1.40
CA ASP A 43 12.22 6.92 -1.89
C ASP A 43 12.21 8.25 -1.10
N ALA A 44 11.97 9.37 -1.76
CA ALA A 44 12.06 10.71 -1.20
C ALA A 44 10.89 10.98 -0.24
N ALA A 45 11.22 11.44 0.97
CA ALA A 45 10.25 11.63 2.06
C ALA A 45 9.12 12.59 1.68
N GLU A 46 9.41 13.58 0.84
CA GLU A 46 8.47 14.62 0.41
C GLU A 46 7.32 14.07 -0.45
N LYS A 47 7.45 12.84 -0.98
CA LYS A 47 6.39 12.19 -1.75
C LYS A 47 5.31 11.56 -0.87
N TYR A 48 5.52 11.49 0.44
CA TYR A 48 4.64 10.80 1.35
C TYR A 48 3.92 11.75 2.30
N GLU A 49 2.69 11.37 2.64
CA GLU A 49 1.92 12.05 3.68
C GLU A 49 2.62 11.99 5.05
N PRO A 50 2.44 13.01 5.91
CA PRO A 50 2.93 12.97 7.28
C PRO A 50 2.56 11.66 8.01
N GLY A 51 3.52 11.13 8.78
CA GLY A 51 3.38 9.87 9.53
C GLY A 51 3.51 8.60 8.68
N PHE A 52 3.86 8.69 7.39
CA PHE A 52 4.13 7.51 6.56
C PHE A 52 5.18 6.58 7.18
N TYR A 53 6.34 7.11 7.58
CA TYR A 53 7.42 6.30 8.14
C TYR A 53 7.03 5.67 9.49
N ASP A 54 6.20 6.35 10.30
CA ASP A 54 5.70 5.80 11.55
C ASP A 54 4.80 4.57 11.30
N ARG A 55 3.91 4.66 10.30
CA ARG A 55 3.05 3.55 9.88
C ARG A 55 3.86 2.40 9.29
N LEU A 56 4.83 2.69 8.42
CA LEU A 56 5.72 1.66 7.86
C LEU A 56 6.51 0.94 8.96
N ALA A 57 7.07 1.69 9.92
CA ALA A 57 7.79 1.12 11.04
C ALA A 57 6.89 0.25 11.94
N ALA A 58 5.61 0.61 12.09
CA ALA A 58 4.64 -0.20 12.83
C ALA A 58 4.37 -1.55 12.15
N VAL A 59 4.23 -1.57 10.82
CA VAL A 59 4.09 -2.83 10.04
C VAL A 59 5.33 -3.71 10.24
N ILE A 60 6.54 -3.14 10.06
CA ILE A 60 7.79 -3.89 10.22
C ILE A 60 7.90 -4.52 11.61
N ARG A 61 7.60 -3.77 12.67
CA ARG A 61 7.64 -4.27 14.05
C ARG A 61 6.64 -5.41 14.26
N ARG A 62 5.37 -5.22 13.89
CA ARG A 62 4.34 -6.25 14.02
C ARG A 62 4.76 -7.54 13.32
N THR A 63 5.24 -7.45 12.08
CA THR A 63 5.65 -8.63 11.31
C THR A 63 6.91 -9.29 11.89
N ALA A 64 7.81 -8.54 12.54
CA ALA A 64 8.94 -9.11 13.27
C ALA A 64 8.46 -9.89 14.51
N ASP A 65 7.58 -9.28 15.31
CA ASP A 65 7.01 -9.89 16.51
C ASP A 65 6.22 -11.17 16.19
N GLU A 66 5.47 -11.19 15.08
CA GLU A 66 4.73 -12.37 14.62
C GLU A 66 5.63 -13.53 14.17
N ARG A 67 6.86 -13.25 13.72
CA ARG A 67 7.82 -14.28 13.29
C ARG A 67 8.65 -14.87 14.41
N GLU A 68 8.73 -14.20 15.55
CA GLU A 68 9.45 -14.68 16.73
C GLU A 68 8.60 -15.59 17.63
N ASN A 69 7.28 -15.69 17.37
CA ASN A 69 6.34 -16.57 18.05
C ASN A 69 6.06 -17.86 17.24
#